data_AF-A0A2N9L747-F1
#
_entry.id   AF-A0A2N9L747-F1
#
_cell.length_a   1.000
_cell.length_b   1.000
_cell.length_c   1.000
_cell.angle_alpha   90.00
_cell.angle_beta   90.00
_cell.angle_gamma   90.00
#
_symmetry.space_group_name_H-M   'P 1'
#
loop_
_entity.id
_entity.type
_entity.pdbx_description
1 polymer ?
#
loop_
_entity_poly.entity_id
_entity_poly.type
_entity_poly.pdbx_seq_one_letter_code
_entity_poly.pdbx_strand_id
1 'polypeptide(L)'
;MTLIENLFENLRLELRRGCLTLAVLAQLKQEHYGYTLRKALAAQGMEIEESTLYPLLRRLESQGLLTSEWREEEKRNKRFYRLSIEGEQIFARLLEEWNQINTAINNLL
;
A
#
# COMPACT_ATOMS: atom_id res chain seq x y z
N MET A 1 29.02 -2.82 5.14
CA MET A 1 28.16 -3.26 4.02
C MET A 1 28.97 -3.10 2.74
N THR A 2 29.12 -4.15 1.96
CA THR A 2 29.87 -4.12 0.70
C THR A 2 29.14 -3.29 -0.38
N LEU A 3 29.83 -2.86 -1.44
CA LEU A 3 29.23 -2.09 -2.53
C LEU A 3 28.11 -2.89 -3.24
N ILE A 4 28.28 -4.22 -3.36
CA ILE A 4 27.28 -5.13 -3.91
C ILE A 4 26.05 -5.24 -3.01
N GLU A 5 26.24 -5.35 -1.68
CA GLU A 5 25.13 -5.36 -0.72
C GLU A 5 24.30 -4.07 -0.79
N ASN A 6 24.97 -2.91 -0.92
CA ASN A 6 24.28 -1.63 -1.05
C ASN A 6 23.46 -1.56 -2.36
N LEU A 7 24.04 -1.99 -3.48
CA LEU A 7 23.34 -2.03 -4.76
C LEU A 7 22.11 -2.93 -4.71
N PHE A 8 22.25 -4.13 -4.13
CA PHE A 8 21.14 -5.07 -3.97
C PHE A 8 20.00 -4.47 -3.15
N GLU A 9 20.29 -3.87 -1.99
CA GLU A 9 19.24 -3.28 -1.15
C GLU A 9 18.53 -2.10 -1.84
N ASN A 10 19.24 -1.28 -2.62
CA ASN A 10 18.61 -0.21 -3.39
C ASN A 10 17.63 -0.76 -4.44
N LEU A 11 18.07 -1.73 -5.25
CA LEU A 11 17.22 -2.35 -6.28
C LEU A 11 16.02 -3.09 -5.66
N ARG A 12 16.22 -3.76 -4.53
CA ARG A 12 15.16 -4.40 -3.76
C ARG A 12 14.12 -3.39 -3.26
N LEU A 13 14.56 -2.23 -2.79
CA LEU A 13 13.67 -1.15 -2.34
C LEU A 13 12.88 -0.53 -3.51
N GLU A 14 13.50 -0.37 -4.69
CA GLU A 14 12.82 0.09 -5.90
C GLU A 14 11.68 -0.86 -6.31
N LEU A 15 11.94 -2.17 -6.34
CA LEU A 15 10.92 -3.18 -6.61
C LEU A 15 9.75 -3.09 -5.62
N ARG A 16 10.05 -2.96 -4.31
CA ARG A 16 9.00 -2.84 -3.27
C ARG A 16 8.21 -1.54 -3.38
N ARG A 17 8.86 -0.42 -3.71
CA ARG A 17 8.18 0.87 -3.89
C ARG A 17 7.20 0.83 -5.08
N GLY A 18 7.56 0.11 -6.14
CA GLY A 18 6.73 -0.07 -7.34
C GLY A 18 5.36 -0.68 -7.05
N CYS A 19 5.27 -1.62 -6.09
CA CYS A 19 4.02 -2.31 -5.75
C CYS A 19 3.33 -1.78 -4.48
N LEU A 20 3.94 -0.84 -3.75
CA LEU A 20 3.45 -0.38 -2.44
C LEU A 20 2.06 0.25 -2.50
N THR A 21 1.79 1.05 -3.54
CA THR A 21 0.47 1.69 -3.71
C THR A 21 -0.62 0.64 -3.89
N LEU A 22 -0.38 -0.37 -4.73
CA LEU A 22 -1.32 -1.46 -4.97
C LEU A 22 -1.56 -2.27 -3.69
N ALA A 23 -0.51 -2.57 -2.92
CA ALA A 23 -0.62 -3.27 -1.65
C ALA A 23 -1.47 -2.51 -0.61
N VAL A 24 -1.29 -1.19 -0.50
CA VAL A 24 -2.10 -0.34 0.38
C VAL A 24 -3.58 -0.34 -0.05
N LEU A 25 -3.86 -0.15 -1.34
CA LEU A 25 -5.23 -0.21 -1.85
C LEU A 25 -5.86 -1.60 -1.62
N ALA A 26 -5.10 -2.67 -1.80
CA ALA A 26 -5.57 -4.04 -1.58
C ALA A 26 -6.00 -4.29 -0.12
N GLN A 27 -5.18 -3.83 0.85
CA GLN A 27 -5.52 -3.94 2.27
C GLN A 27 -6.72 -3.06 2.65
N LEU A 28 -6.84 -1.89 2.03
CA LEU A 28 -7.94 -0.95 2.28
C LEU A 28 -9.29 -1.33 1.66
N LYS A 29 -9.39 -2.51 1.03
CA LYS A 29 -10.69 -3.18 0.80
C LYS A 29 -11.42 -3.44 2.11
N GLN A 30 -10.66 -3.65 3.18
CA GLN A 30 -11.17 -3.67 4.54
C GLN A 30 -10.72 -2.39 5.24
N GLU A 31 -11.55 -1.93 6.16
CA GLU A 31 -11.26 -0.70 6.85
C GLU A 31 -10.12 -0.87 7.86
N HIS A 32 -9.19 0.07 7.85
CA HIS A 32 -8.07 0.11 8.79
C HIS A 32 -7.75 1.53 9.24
N TYR A 33 -7.29 1.68 10.48
CA TYR A 33 -6.52 2.85 10.88
C TYR A 33 -5.02 2.58 10.67
N GLY A 34 -4.20 3.64 10.75
CA GLY A 34 -2.78 3.59 10.36
C GLY A 34 -2.00 2.41 10.93
N TYR A 35 -2.14 2.15 12.24
CA TYR A 35 -1.44 1.04 12.90
C TYR A 35 -1.89 -0.35 12.42
N THR A 36 -3.20 -0.59 12.32
CA THR A 36 -3.72 -1.89 11.84
C THR A 36 -3.35 -2.14 10.39
N LEU A 37 -3.33 -1.08 9.56
CA LEU A 37 -2.91 -1.19 8.17
C LEU A 37 -1.43 -1.58 8.06
N ARG A 38 -0.55 -0.95 8.85
CA ARG A 38 0.88 -1.32 8.90
C ARG A 38 1.05 -2.79 9.29
N LYS A 39 0.32 -3.26 10.31
CA LYS A 39 0.36 -4.66 10.74
C LYS A 39 -0.12 -5.61 9.65
N ALA A 40 -1.23 -5.30 8.98
CA ALA A 40 -1.78 -6.12 7.91
C ALA A 40 -0.82 -6.23 6.71
N LEU A 41 -0.19 -5.11 6.33
CA LEU A 41 0.84 -5.09 5.28
C LEU A 41 2.08 -5.88 5.68
N ALA A 42 2.60 -5.68 6.89
CA ALA A 42 3.78 -6.39 7.40
C ALA A 42 3.55 -7.92 7.47
N ALA A 43 2.35 -8.36 7.84
CA ALA A 43 1.98 -9.78 7.85
C ALA A 43 2.05 -10.43 6.46
N GLN A 44 1.99 -9.64 5.39
CA GLN A 44 2.16 -10.06 3.99
C GLN A 44 3.56 -9.74 3.43
N GLY A 45 4.53 -9.41 4.31
CA GLY A 45 5.90 -9.05 3.90
C GLY A 45 6.07 -7.63 3.36
N MET A 46 5.01 -6.81 3.39
CA MET A 46 5.00 -5.43 2.87
C MET A 46 5.19 -4.39 3.98
N GLU A 47 6.25 -4.55 4.77
CA GLU A 47 6.62 -3.56 5.79
C GLU A 47 6.74 -2.14 5.20
N ILE A 48 6.18 -1.17 5.92
CA ILE A 48 6.16 0.25 5.59
C ILE A 48 6.31 1.08 6.86
N GLU A 49 7.06 2.17 6.79
CA GLU A 49 7.19 3.15 7.87
C GLU A 49 6.04 4.16 7.88
N GLU A 50 5.78 4.78 9.04
CA GLU A 50 4.76 5.83 9.17
C GLU A 50 5.04 7.06 8.29
N SER A 51 6.33 7.40 8.21
CA SER A 51 6.88 8.48 7.37
C SER A 51 6.50 8.33 5.91
N THR A 52 6.29 7.09 5.44
CA THR A 52 5.88 6.78 4.07
C THR A 52 4.37 6.54 3.98
N LEU A 53 3.79 5.84 4.97
CA LEU A 53 2.38 5.48 4.94
C LEU A 53 1.46 6.70 4.98
N TYR A 54 1.65 7.62 5.91
CA TYR A 54 0.70 8.72 6.10
C TYR A 54 0.67 9.70 4.92
N PRO A 55 1.81 10.10 4.31
CA PRO A 55 1.77 10.86 3.07
C PRO A 55 1.09 10.11 1.92
N LEU A 56 1.30 8.79 1.81
CA LEU A 56 0.63 7.97 0.80
C LEU A 56 -0.89 7.95 0.99
N LEU A 57 -1.37 7.73 2.23
CA LEU A 57 -2.81 7.76 2.54
C LEU A 57 -3.44 9.12 2.22
N ARG A 58 -2.79 10.22 2.61
CA ARG A 58 -3.25 11.58 2.29
C ARG A 58 -3.34 11.81 0.79
N ARG A 59 -2.34 11.35 0.03
CA ARG A 59 -2.34 11.45 -1.43
C ARG A 59 -3.50 10.68 -2.05
N LEU A 60 -3.67 9.41 -1.68
CA LEU A 60 -4.73 8.55 -2.24
C LEU A 60 -6.13 9.09 -1.88
N GLU A 61 -6.30 9.62 -0.68
CA GLU A 61 -7.53 10.32 -0.27
C GLU A 61 -7.76 11.60 -1.08
N SER A 62 -6.73 12.43 -1.30
CA SER A 62 -6.85 13.65 -2.12
C SER A 62 -7.18 13.36 -3.59
N GLN A 63 -6.85 12.16 -4.06
CA GLN A 63 -7.21 11.65 -5.39
C GLN A 63 -8.63 11.04 -5.44
N GLY A 64 -9.36 11.04 -4.32
CA GLY A 64 -10.69 10.45 -4.22
C GLY A 64 -10.71 8.93 -4.18
N LEU A 65 -9.56 8.25 -4.03
CA LEU A 65 -9.48 6.79 -4.01
C LEU A 65 -9.79 6.18 -2.64
N LEU A 66 -9.71 6.99 -1.58
CA LEU A 66 -10.00 6.58 -0.21
C LEU A 66 -11.07 7.47 0.40
N THR A 67 -11.87 6.88 1.27
CA THR A 67 -12.68 7.62 2.26
C THR A 67 -12.07 7.44 3.64
N SER A 68 -12.30 8.41 4.53
CA SER A 68 -11.86 8.31 5.92
C SER A 68 -12.87 8.85 6.92
N GLU A 69 -12.78 8.34 8.14
CA GLU A 69 -13.62 8.74 9.27
C GLU A 69 -12.79 8.84 10.54
N TRP A 70 -13.02 9.89 11.33
CA TRP A 70 -12.46 9.99 12.67
C TRP A 70 -13.40 9.31 13.67
N ARG A 71 -12.89 8.35 14.43
CA ARG A 71 -13.62 7.67 15.51
C ARG A 71 -12.80 7.64 16.79
N GLU A 72 -13.47 7.80 17.92
CA GLU A 72 -12.85 7.62 19.23
C GLU A 72 -12.87 6.13 19.59
N GLU A 73 -11.70 5.57 19.83
CA GLU A 73 -11.54 4.23 20.40
C GLU A 73 -10.47 4.27 21.48
N GLU A 74 -10.73 3.62 22.62
CA GLU A 74 -9.78 3.55 23.74
C GLU A 74 -9.31 4.95 24.19
N LYS A 75 -10.22 5.93 24.17
CA LYS A 75 -9.97 7.36 24.50
C LYS A 75 -8.99 8.05 23.57
N ARG A 76 -8.82 7.55 22.34
CA ARG A 76 -7.97 8.15 21.30
C ARG A 76 -8.74 8.28 20.00
N ASN A 77 -8.64 9.44 19.38
CA ASN A 77 -9.16 9.65 18.03
C ASN A 77 -8.26 8.92 17.03
N LYS A 78 -8.82 7.92 16.35
CA LYS A 78 -8.20 7.17 15.27
C LYS A 78 -8.88 7.58 13.96
N ARG A 79 -8.08 7.74 12.91
CA ARG A 79 -8.60 7.95 11.55
C ARG A 79 -8.59 6.62 10.81
N PHE A 80 -9.77 6.15 10.47
CA PHE A 80 -10.00 4.94 9.70
C PHE A 80 -10.07 5.27 8.22
N TYR A 81 -9.52 4.40 7.39
CA TYR A 81 -9.48 4.53 5.94
C TYR A 81 -10.05 3.26 5.31
N ARG A 82 -10.69 3.42 4.15
CA ARG A 82 -11.12 2.34 3.26
C ARG A 82 -11.17 2.86 1.82
N LEU A 83 -11.23 1.96 0.84
CA LEU A 83 -11.49 2.35 -0.54
C LEU A 83 -12.81 3.14 -0.66
N SER A 84 -12.82 4.13 -1.55
CA SER A 84 -14.05 4.71 -2.08
C SER A 84 -14.61 3.84 -3.21
N ILE A 85 -15.78 4.20 -3.76
CA ILE A 85 -16.34 3.53 -4.93
C ILE A 85 -15.39 3.66 -6.13
N GLU A 86 -14.86 4.86 -6.35
CA GLU A 86 -13.87 5.13 -7.40
C GLU A 86 -12.55 4.39 -7.11
N GLY A 87 -12.17 4.29 -5.84
CA GLY A 87 -11.02 3.53 -5.36
C GLY A 87 -11.11 2.04 -5.70
N GLU A 88 -12.27 1.42 -5.51
CA GLU A 88 -12.51 0.02 -5.88
C GLU A 88 -12.39 -0.20 -7.39
N GLN A 89 -12.95 0.69 -8.20
CA GLN A 89 -12.86 0.62 -9.66
C GLN A 89 -11.41 0.74 -10.16
N ILE A 90 -10.67 1.72 -9.63
CA ILE A 90 -9.25 1.91 -9.97
C ILE A 90 -8.41 0.72 -9.47
N PHE A 91 -8.67 0.23 -8.26
CA PHE A 91 -7.99 -0.95 -7.73
C PHE A 91 -8.18 -2.17 -8.65
N ALA A 92 -9.39 -2.42 -9.14
CA ALA A 92 -9.66 -3.54 -10.04
C ALA A 92 -8.83 -3.46 -11.32
N ARG A 93 -8.71 -2.26 -11.93
CA ARG A 93 -7.89 -2.04 -13.13
C ARG A 93 -6.40 -2.19 -12.84
N LEU A 94 -5.92 -1.68 -11.71
CA LEU A 94 -4.52 -1.85 -11.30
C LEU A 94 -4.16 -3.31 -11.00
N LEU A 95 -5.11 -4.08 -10.47
CA LEU A 95 -4.93 -5.51 -10.24
C LEU A 95 -4.81 -6.28 -11.56
N GLU A 96 -5.61 -5.93 -12.56
CA GLU A 96 -5.52 -6.50 -13.89
C GLU A 96 -4.15 -6.20 -14.53
N GLU A 97 -3.72 -4.94 -14.50
CA GLU A 97 -2.41 -4.51 -14.99
C GLU A 97 -1.27 -5.26 -14.27
N TRP A 98 -1.35 -5.38 -12.95
CA TRP A 98 -0.37 -6.11 -12.16
C TRP A 98 -0.26 -7.58 -12.58
N ASN A 99 -1.39 -8.24 -12.82
CA ASN A 99 -1.40 -9.63 -13.26
C ASN A 99 -0.74 -9.78 -14.65
N GLN A 100 -0.99 -8.86 -15.57
CA GLN A 100 -0.35 -8.87 -16.89
C GLN A 100 1.17 -8.69 -16.80
N ILE A 101 1.63 -7.71 -15.99
CA ILE A 101 3.06 -7.49 -15.74
C ILE A 101 3.70 -8.73 -15.12
N ASN A 102 3.06 -9.32 -14.11
CA ASN A 102 3.57 -10.51 -13.44
C ASN A 102 3.68 -11.71 -14.39
N THR A 103 2.66 -11.94 -15.24
CA THR A 103 2.72 -12.98 -16.28
C THR A 103 3.87 -12.71 -17.26
N ALA A 104 4.02 -11.48 -17.74
CA ALA A 104 5.09 -11.13 -18.67
C ALA A 104 6.48 -11.36 -18.07
N ILE A 105 6.71 -10.94 -16.82
CA ILE A 105 7.98 -11.16 -16.11
C ILE A 105 8.24 -12.64 -15.89
N ASN A 106 7.24 -13.41 -15.42
CA ASN A 106 7.39 -14.85 -15.19
C ASN A 106 7.69 -15.64 -16.48
N ASN A 107 7.28 -15.13 -17.64
CA ASN A 107 7.64 -15.74 -18.92
C ASN A 107 9.09 -15.41 -19.37
N LEU A 108 9.69 -14.35 -18.84
CA LEU A 108 11.06 -13.93 -19.17
C LEU A 108 12.11 -14.59 -18.26
N LEU A 109 11.72 -15.03 -17.07
CA LEU A 109 12.57 -15.68 -16.07
C LEU A 109 12.53 -17.20 -16.20
#